data_AF-A0A1V5IYD7-F1
#
_entry.id   AF-A0A1V5IYD7-F1
#
_cell.length_a   1.000
_cell.length_b   1.000
_cell.length_c   1.000
_cell.angle_alpha   90.00
_cell.angle_beta   90.00
_cell.angle_gamma   90.00
#
_symmetry.space_group_name_H-M   'P 1'
#
loop_
_entity.id
_entity.type
_entity.pdbx_description
1 polymer ?
#
loop_
_entity_poly.entity_id
_entity_poly.type
_entity_poly.pdbx_seq_one_letter_code
_entity_poly.pdbx_strand_id
1 'polypeptide(L)'
;MAFEAFISGKTSPKELAALVGCSPVTVSKWIAAGKWDKIEGEERRLSRKITVARRKALLTALEEYAKDPKNTALQSLVSILRQEMKQEEPAKELCDYIVKFLDQVTDFMIEKGYEGLLKQFQAIVMDLAEYLRMRNG
;
A
#
# COMPACT_ATOMS: atom_id res chain seq x y z
N MET A 1 -11.60 13.07 -11.84
CA MET A 1 -12.51 12.29 -10.96
C MET A 1 -12.63 10.81 -11.35
N ALA A 2 -13.34 10.40 -12.42
CA ALA A 2 -13.41 8.98 -12.80
C ALA A 2 -12.06 8.40 -13.25
N PHE A 3 -11.30 9.16 -14.06
CA PHE A 3 -9.96 8.76 -14.48
C PHE A 3 -8.99 8.61 -13.29
N GLU A 4 -8.93 9.60 -12.40
CA GLU A 4 -8.09 9.54 -11.18
C GLU A 4 -8.49 8.37 -10.26
N ALA A 5 -9.78 8.09 -10.13
CA ALA A 5 -10.26 6.92 -9.39
C ALA A 5 -9.84 5.61 -10.08
N PHE A 6 -9.85 5.57 -11.41
CA PHE A 6 -9.39 4.42 -12.18
C PHE A 6 -7.88 4.17 -11.98
N ILE A 7 -7.05 5.21 -12.10
CA ILE A 7 -5.59 5.12 -11.91
C ILE A 7 -5.23 4.75 -10.46
N SER A 8 -6.03 5.17 -9.48
CA SER A 8 -5.86 4.78 -8.08
C SER A 8 -6.39 3.37 -7.74
N GLY A 9 -6.88 2.62 -8.73
CA GLY A 9 -7.21 1.20 -8.62
C GLY A 9 -8.69 0.85 -8.56
N LYS A 10 -9.62 1.83 -8.58
CA LYS A 10 -11.06 1.55 -8.76
C LYS A 10 -11.35 1.35 -10.23
N THR A 11 -11.16 0.15 -10.73
CA THR A 11 -11.28 -0.17 -12.18
C THR A 11 -12.70 -0.55 -12.61
N SER A 12 -13.63 -0.75 -11.66
CA SER A 12 -15.01 -1.16 -11.94
C SER A 12 -15.80 -0.04 -12.66
N PRO A 13 -16.27 -0.25 -13.91
CA PRO A 13 -17.05 0.76 -14.62
C PRO A 13 -18.35 1.16 -13.91
N LYS A 14 -18.92 0.25 -13.10
CA LYS A 14 -20.13 0.50 -12.33
C LYS A 14 -19.88 1.45 -11.15
N GLU A 15 -18.77 1.27 -10.44
CA GLU A 15 -18.39 2.13 -9.31
C GLU A 15 -17.98 3.51 -9.79
N LEU A 16 -17.23 3.56 -10.89
CA LEU A 16 -16.82 4.81 -11.53
C LEU A 16 -18.02 5.58 -12.07
N ALA A 17 -18.98 4.90 -12.69
CA ALA A 17 -20.23 5.51 -13.16
C ALA A 17 -21.02 6.14 -12.02
N ALA A 18 -21.09 5.48 -10.86
CA ALA A 18 -21.73 6.03 -9.67
C ALA A 18 -21.00 7.27 -9.13
N LEU A 19 -19.66 7.30 -9.22
CA LEU A 19 -18.83 8.44 -8.76
C LEU A 19 -19.05 9.71 -9.59
N VAL A 20 -19.20 9.59 -10.91
CA VAL A 20 -19.37 10.73 -11.82
C VAL A 20 -20.81 10.96 -12.28
N GLY A 21 -21.76 10.15 -11.82
CA GLY A 21 -23.19 10.30 -12.15
C GLY A 21 -23.52 10.02 -13.62
N CYS A 22 -22.87 9.03 -14.24
CA CYS A 22 -23.13 8.66 -15.64
C CYS A 22 -23.41 7.15 -15.79
N SER A 23 -23.66 6.68 -17.02
CA SER A 23 -23.90 5.26 -17.27
C SER A 23 -22.59 4.46 -17.29
N PRO A 24 -22.57 3.19 -16.81
CA PRO A 24 -21.40 2.32 -16.93
C PRO A 24 -20.90 2.16 -18.36
N VAL A 25 -21.81 2.16 -19.35
CA VAL A 25 -21.47 2.07 -20.77
C VAL A 25 -20.65 3.29 -21.22
N THR A 26 -20.99 4.48 -20.73
CA THR A 26 -20.23 5.71 -20.99
C THR A 26 -18.81 5.62 -20.43
N VAL A 27 -18.66 5.13 -19.20
CA VAL A 27 -17.34 4.95 -18.57
C VAL A 27 -16.50 3.91 -19.31
N SER A 28 -17.08 2.78 -19.71
CA SER A 28 -16.37 1.75 -20.50
C SER A 28 -15.84 2.31 -21.82
N LYS A 29 -16.60 3.20 -22.47
CA LYS A 29 -16.13 3.90 -23.68
C LYS A 29 -14.96 4.83 -23.38
N TRP A 30 -14.96 5.53 -22.25
CA TRP A 30 -13.85 6.38 -21.84
C TRP A 30 -12.58 5.58 -21.53
N ILE A 31 -12.71 4.46 -20.83
CA ILE A 31 -11.59 3.54 -20.53
C ILE A 31 -10.94 3.07 -21.83
N ALA A 32 -11.75 2.59 -22.79
CA ALA A 32 -11.27 2.09 -24.07
C ALA A 32 -10.64 3.20 -24.94
N ALA A 33 -11.31 4.35 -25.07
CA ALA A 33 -10.84 5.45 -25.91
C ALA A 33 -9.57 6.11 -25.34
N GLY A 34 -9.52 6.28 -24.01
CA GLY A 34 -8.40 6.88 -23.31
C GLY A 34 -7.27 5.90 -22.99
N LYS A 35 -7.44 4.60 -23.29
CA LYS A 35 -6.47 3.54 -22.98
C LYS A 35 -6.06 3.55 -21.50
N TRP A 36 -7.02 3.74 -20.59
CA TRP A 36 -6.74 3.96 -19.17
C TRP A 36 -5.99 2.79 -18.53
N ASP A 37 -6.23 1.54 -18.99
CA ASP A 37 -5.47 0.36 -18.55
C ASP A 37 -3.97 0.48 -18.80
N LYS A 38 -3.57 1.06 -19.94
CA LYS A 38 -2.14 1.23 -20.28
C LYS A 38 -1.51 2.28 -19.39
N ILE A 39 -2.23 3.38 -19.17
CA ILE A 39 -1.75 4.47 -18.32
C ILE A 39 -1.64 4.00 -16.86
N GLU A 40 -2.63 3.23 -16.37
CA GLU A 40 -2.60 2.63 -15.03
C GLU A 40 -1.41 1.67 -14.86
N GLY A 41 -1.16 0.82 -15.86
CA GLY A 41 -0.02 -0.07 -15.87
C GLY A 41 1.33 0.66 -15.90
N GLU A 42 1.44 1.74 -16.67
CA GLU A 42 2.63 2.60 -16.71
C GLU A 42 2.86 3.31 -15.37
N GLU A 43 1.80 3.86 -14.77
CA GLU A 43 1.88 4.55 -13.49
C GLU A 43 2.30 3.61 -12.37
N ARG A 44 1.72 2.40 -12.31
CA ARG A 44 2.17 1.35 -11.37
C ARG A 44 3.64 0.98 -11.57
N ARG A 45 4.11 0.92 -12.82
CA ARG A 45 5.51 0.63 -13.12
C ARG A 45 6.44 1.76 -12.67
N LEU A 46 6.05 3.01 -12.91
CA LEU A 46 6.81 4.19 -12.48
C LEU A 46 6.85 4.31 -10.97
N SER A 47 5.71 4.16 -10.29
CA SER A 47 5.62 4.12 -8.84
C SER A 47 6.58 3.07 -8.24
N ARG A 48 6.57 1.82 -8.73
CA ARG A 48 7.53 0.79 -8.29
C ARG A 48 9.00 1.20 -8.48
N LYS A 49 9.34 1.83 -9.62
CA LYS A 49 10.71 2.32 -9.87
C LYS A 49 11.09 3.42 -8.88
N ILE A 50 10.18 4.36 -8.61
CA ILE A 50 10.37 5.44 -7.66
C ILE A 50 10.60 4.87 -6.26
N THR A 51 9.78 3.92 -5.81
CA THR A 51 9.96 3.26 -4.50
C THR A 51 11.34 2.60 -4.38
N VAL A 52 11.81 1.89 -5.42
CA VAL A 52 13.16 1.29 -5.42
C VAL A 52 14.25 2.36 -5.35
N ALA A 53 14.13 3.44 -6.14
CA ALA A 53 15.09 4.54 -6.13
C ALA A 53 15.16 5.23 -4.77
N ARG A 54 14.01 5.51 -4.13
CA ARG A 54 13.92 6.08 -2.78
C ARG A 54 14.60 5.20 -1.74
N ARG A 55 14.36 3.89 -1.76
CA ARG A 55 15.01 2.94 -0.84
C ARG A 55 16.52 2.94 -1.01
N LYS A 56 17.02 2.97 -2.25
CA LYS A 56 18.46 3.09 -2.54
C LYS A 56 19.03 4.41 -2.02
N ALA A 57 18.35 5.53 -2.28
CA ALA A 57 18.77 6.84 -1.79
C ALA A 57 18.83 6.90 -0.26
N LEU A 58 17.82 6.35 0.43
CA LEU A 58 17.82 6.28 1.89
C LEU A 58 18.97 5.41 2.41
N LEU A 59 19.25 4.26 1.79
CA LEU A 59 20.37 3.41 2.19
C LEU A 59 21.70 4.17 2.09
N THR A 60 21.96 4.81 0.94
CA THR A 60 23.18 5.61 0.74
C THR A 60 23.26 6.78 1.72
N ALA A 61 22.14 7.48 1.98
CA ALA A 61 22.12 8.57 2.94
C ALA A 61 22.41 8.08 4.38
N LEU A 62 21.92 6.90 4.77
CA LEU A 62 22.21 6.30 6.07
C LEU A 62 23.67 5.85 6.18
N GLU A 63 24.24 5.28 5.13
CA GLU A 63 25.66 4.88 5.09
C GLU A 63 26.60 6.09 5.23
N GLU A 64 26.30 7.20 4.55
CA GLU A 64 27.07 8.44 4.68
C GLU A 64 26.86 9.11 6.04
N TYR A 65 25.62 9.14 6.54
CA TYR A 65 25.33 9.63 7.89
C TYR A 65 26.07 8.84 8.98
N ALA A 66 26.21 7.52 8.82
CA ALA A 66 26.95 6.70 9.77
C ALA A 66 28.45 7.06 9.86
N LYS A 67 29.03 7.60 8.77
CA LYS A 67 30.42 8.05 8.73
C LYS A 67 30.62 9.41 9.40
N ASP A 68 29.63 10.31 9.30
CA ASP A 68 29.64 11.61 9.98
C ASP A 68 28.27 11.97 10.59
N PRO A 69 27.95 11.44 11.78
CA PRO A 69 26.64 11.66 12.40
C PRO A 69 26.39 13.09 12.86
N LYS A 70 27.43 13.94 12.93
CA LYS A 70 27.30 15.34 13.37
C LYS A 70 26.98 16.28 12.21
N ASN A 71 27.03 15.78 10.97
CA ASN A 71 26.70 16.54 9.79
C ASN A 71 25.19 16.83 9.73
N THR A 72 24.83 18.09 9.98
CA THR A 72 23.44 18.55 10.00
C THR A 72 22.74 18.44 8.64
N ALA A 73 23.47 18.59 7.53
CA ALA A 73 22.91 18.41 6.19
C ALA A 73 22.52 16.95 5.92
N LEU A 74 23.35 15.99 6.34
CA LEU A 74 23.03 14.56 6.24
C LEU A 74 21.86 14.17 7.15
N GLN A 75 21.80 14.73 8.37
CA GLN A 75 20.63 14.54 9.26
C GLN A 75 19.33 15.03 8.61
N SER A 76 19.35 16.23 8.02
CA SER A 76 18.18 16.78 7.32
C SER A 76 17.78 15.92 6.12
N LEU A 77 18.75 15.48 5.31
CA LEU A 77 18.48 14.61 4.15
C LEU A 77 17.85 13.27 4.57
N VAL A 78 18.40 12.61 5.59
CA VAL A 78 17.85 11.36 6.13
C VAL A 78 16.43 11.58 6.66
N SER A 79 16.18 12.71 7.34
CA SER A 79 14.85 13.06 7.85
C SER A 79 13.82 13.25 6.72
N ILE A 80 14.17 14.00 5.68
CA ILE A 80 13.31 14.24 4.51
C ILE A 80 12.98 12.92 3.81
N LEU A 81 13.99 12.09 3.54
CA LEU A 81 13.80 10.79 2.88
C LEU A 81 12.90 9.85 3.70
N ARG A 82 13.06 9.84 5.02
CA ARG A 82 12.17 9.07 5.92
C ARG A 82 10.74 9.60 5.92
N GLN A 83 10.56 10.92 5.88
CA GLN A 83 9.24 11.55 5.84
C GLN A 83 8.51 11.26 4.52
N GLU A 84 9.20 11.35 3.39
CA GLU A 84 8.63 10.98 2.08
C GLU A 84 8.22 9.50 2.04
N MET A 85 9.01 8.60 2.62
CA MET A 85 8.68 7.19 2.68
C MET A 85 7.45 6.90 3.54
N LYS A 86 7.20 7.67 4.61
CA LYS A 86 5.98 7.54 5.44
C LYS A 86 4.69 7.84 4.68
N GLN A 87 4.73 8.65 3.61
CA GLN A 87 3.53 8.97 2.83
C GLN A 87 3.01 7.79 1.99
N GLU A 88 3.85 6.80 1.69
CA GLU A 88 3.46 5.61 0.93
C GLU A 88 3.01 4.45 1.84
N GLU A 89 3.01 4.65 3.16
CA GLU A 89 2.64 3.62 4.13
C GLU A 89 1.11 3.57 4.30
N PRO A 90 0.51 2.37 4.41
CA PRO A 90 -0.93 2.26 4.67
C PRO A 90 -1.28 2.99 5.96
N ALA A 91 -2.42 3.69 5.95
CA ALA A 91 -2.88 4.44 7.12
C ALA A 91 -2.95 3.52 8.35
N LYS A 92 -2.57 4.03 9.52
CA LYS A 92 -2.60 3.30 10.79
C LYS A 92 -3.97 2.64 11.03
N GLU A 93 -5.04 3.35 10.70
CA GLU A 93 -6.41 2.87 10.79
C GLU A 93 -6.63 1.60 9.95
N LEU A 94 -6.12 1.57 8.72
CA LEU A 94 -6.20 0.38 7.85
C LEU A 94 -5.42 -0.79 8.45
N CYS A 95 -4.22 -0.54 8.98
CA CYS A 95 -3.43 -1.56 9.68
C CYS A 95 -4.20 -2.12 10.88
N ASP A 96 -4.81 -1.26 11.71
CA ASP A 96 -5.62 -1.66 12.86
C ASP A 96 -6.85 -2.47 12.45
N TYR A 97 -7.52 -2.11 11.35
CA TYR A 97 -8.64 -2.89 10.80
C TYR A 97 -8.20 -4.28 10.34
N ILE A 98 -7.06 -4.39 9.65
CA ILE A 98 -6.53 -5.68 9.21
C ILE A 98 -6.19 -6.55 10.42
N VAL A 99 -5.54 -6.00 11.45
CA VAL A 99 -5.22 -6.75 12.68
C VAL A 99 -6.51 -7.25 13.35
N LYS A 100 -7.50 -6.39 13.55
CA LYS A 100 -8.80 -6.79 14.13
C LYS A 100 -9.48 -7.89 13.33
N PHE A 101 -9.43 -7.81 11.99
CA PHE A 101 -9.98 -8.86 11.14
C PHE A 101 -9.25 -10.20 11.34
N LEU A 102 -7.90 -10.18 11.37
CA LEU A 102 -7.11 -11.39 11.61
C LEU A 102 -7.39 -12.01 12.99
N ASP A 103 -7.56 -11.17 14.02
CA ASP A 103 -7.93 -11.61 15.37
C ASP A 103 -9.33 -12.26 15.36
N GLN A 104 -10.33 -11.61 14.77
CA GLN A 104 -11.69 -12.15 14.69
C GLN A 104 -11.78 -13.49 13.94
N VAL A 105 -11.01 -13.64 12.86
CA VAL A 105 -10.95 -14.91 12.11
C VAL A 105 -10.29 -16.00 12.95
N THR A 106 -9.26 -15.65 13.71
CA THR A 106 -8.61 -16.57 14.66
C THR A 106 -9.59 -17.02 15.73
N ASP A 107 -10.30 -16.08 16.37
CA ASP A 107 -11.31 -16.36 17.40
C ASP A 107 -12.41 -17.27 16.85
N PHE A 108 -12.94 -16.97 15.66
CA PHE A 108 -13.94 -17.80 15.00
C PHE A 108 -13.46 -19.24 14.79
N MET A 109 -12.21 -19.44 14.33
CA MET A 109 -11.67 -20.78 14.11
C MET A 109 -11.46 -21.55 15.41
N ILE A 110 -11.08 -20.86 16.50
CA ILE A 110 -10.96 -21.44 17.84
C ILE A 110 -12.35 -21.87 18.35
N GLU A 111 -13.33 -20.98 18.29
CA GLU A 111 -14.70 -21.24 18.77
C GLU A 111 -15.38 -22.42 18.04
N LYS A 112 -15.03 -22.65 16.77
CA LYS A 112 -15.57 -23.74 15.96
C LYS A 112 -14.73 -25.02 15.99
N GLY A 113 -13.60 -25.03 16.69
CA GLY A 113 -12.71 -26.20 16.79
C GLY A 113 -12.00 -26.52 15.47
N TYR A 114 -11.74 -25.52 14.62
CA TYR A 114 -11.09 -25.68 13.32
C TYR A 114 -9.56 -25.62 13.42
N GLU A 115 -8.96 -26.44 14.28
CA GLU A 115 -7.52 -26.38 14.61
C GLU A 115 -6.60 -26.56 13.39
N GLY A 116 -6.96 -27.45 12.45
CA GLY A 116 -6.19 -27.66 11.22
C GLY A 116 -6.21 -26.44 10.29
N LEU A 117 -7.36 -25.77 10.19
CA LEU A 117 -7.51 -24.55 9.39
C LEU A 117 -6.81 -23.37 10.06
N LEU A 118 -6.90 -23.25 11.38
CA LEU A 118 -6.20 -22.24 12.17
C LEU A 118 -4.69 -22.31 11.94
N LYS A 119 -4.10 -23.51 11.95
CA LYS A 119 -2.67 -23.71 11.73
C LYS A 119 -2.23 -23.27 10.33
N GLN A 120 -3.03 -23.57 9.31
CA GLN A 120 -2.77 -23.13 7.93
C GLN A 120 -2.92 -21.61 7.81
N PHE A 121 -3.96 -21.04 8.41
CA PHE A 121 -4.22 -19.61 8.43
C PHE A 121 -3.05 -18.85 9.07
N GLN A 122 -2.65 -19.24 10.28
CA GLN A 122 -1.53 -18.64 11.00
C GLN A 122 -0.21 -18.72 10.21
N ALA A 123 0.07 -19.84 9.54
CA ALA A 123 1.27 -19.99 8.72
C ALA A 123 1.31 -19.01 7.53
N ILE A 124 0.15 -18.59 7.01
CA ILE A 124 0.04 -17.64 5.91
C ILE A 124 0.11 -16.19 6.42
N VAL A 125 -0.53 -15.91 7.56
CA VAL A 125 -0.74 -14.52 8.02
C VAL A 125 0.28 -14.04 9.05
N MET A 126 1.15 -14.90 9.58
CA MET A 126 2.17 -14.49 10.56
C MET A 126 3.08 -13.37 10.04
N ASP A 127 3.66 -13.53 8.85
CA ASP A 127 4.55 -12.52 8.26
C ASP A 127 3.84 -11.17 8.06
N LEU A 128 2.55 -11.22 7.70
CA LEU A 128 1.71 -10.03 7.57
C LEU A 128 1.42 -9.40 8.93
N ALA A 129 1.07 -10.20 9.94
CA ALA A 129 0.77 -9.72 11.28
C ALA A 129 2.01 -9.11 11.97
N GLU A 130 3.19 -9.70 11.80
CA GLU A 130 4.46 -9.17 12.31
C GLU A 130 4.84 -7.86 11.60
N TYR A 131 4.71 -7.81 10.28
CA TYR A 131 4.92 -6.60 9.50
C TYR A 131 4.00 -5.46 9.98
N LEU A 132 2.72 -5.74 10.25
CA LEU A 132 1.76 -4.75 10.74
C LEU A 132 2.05 -4.34 12.20
N ARG A 133 2.46 -5.26 13.07
CA ARG A 133 2.78 -4.96 14.49
C ARG A 133 4.04 -4.12 14.65
N MET A 134 5.11 -4.41 13.93
CA MET A 134 6.33 -3.58 13.94
C MET A 134 6.08 -2.13 13.46
N ARG A 135 4.99 -1.91 12.73
CA ARG A 135 4.59 -0.60 12.20
C ARG A 135 3.62 0.17 13.09
N ASN A 136 2.85 -0.54 13.94
CA ASN A 136 1.86 0.04 14.83
C ASN A 136 2.40 0.40 16.24
N GLY A 137 3.55 -0.14 16.63
CA GLY A 137 4.31 0.24 17.83
C GLY A 137 5.16 1.49 17.63
#